data_AF-A0A0F9YNV7-F1
#
_entry.id   AF-A0A0F9YNV7-F1
#
_cell.length_a   1.000
_cell.length_b   1.000
_cell.length_c   1.000
_cell.angle_alpha   90.00
_cell.angle_beta   90.00
_cell.angle_gamma   90.00
#
_symmetry.space_group_name_H-M   'P 1'
#
loop_
_entity.id
_entity.type
_entity.pdbx_description
1 polymer ?
#
loop_
_entity_poly.entity_id
_entity_poly.type
_entity_poly.pdbx_seq_one_letter_code
_entity_poly.pdbx_strand_id
1 'polypeptide(L)' 'ILCSAKPYYSVKKIVDDAQLNNIQTALAGAILINPSNLTVVKKHVINNEIAVNLVKKFLTKFY' A
#
# COMPACT_ATOMS: atom_id res chain seq x y z
N ILE A 1 -8.73 1.75 -12.86
CA ILE A 1 -7.62 1.71 -11.88
C ILE A 1 -7.78 2.86 -10.92
N LEU A 2 -7.98 2.57 -9.64
CA LEU A 2 -7.75 3.51 -8.54
C LEU A 2 -6.27 3.43 -8.17
N CYS A 3 -5.61 4.58 -8.08
CA CYS A 3 -4.24 4.70 -7.62
C CYS A 3 -4.20 5.56 -6.37
N SER A 4 -3.70 5.03 -5.26
CA SER A 4 -3.68 5.74 -3.98
C SER A 4 -2.41 5.52 -3.17
N ALA A 5 -1.98 6.58 -2.50
CA ALA A 5 -1.01 6.49 -1.42
C ALA A 5 -1.56 5.75 -0.19
N LYS A 6 -2.89 5.68 -0.05
CA LYS A 6 -3.54 5.07 1.10
C LYS A 6 -3.40 3.53 1.09
N PRO A 7 -3.43 2.88 2.26
CA PRO A 7 -3.60 1.43 2.34
C PRO A 7 -4.93 0.99 1.72
N TYR A 8 -4.95 -0.18 1.07
CA TYR A 8 -6.13 -0.64 0.31
C TYR A 8 -7.40 -0.71 1.17
N TYR A 9 -7.30 -1.19 2.43
CA TYR A 9 -8.46 -1.31 3.33
C TYR A 9 -9.20 0.02 3.54
N SER A 10 -8.49 1.16 3.47
CA SER A 10 -9.08 2.49 3.69
C SER A 10 -9.79 3.04 2.46
N VAL A 11 -9.56 2.45 1.28
CA VAL A 11 -10.20 2.82 0.00
C VAL A 11 -11.11 1.72 -0.53
N LYS A 12 -11.23 0.58 0.16
CA LYS A 12 -12.03 -0.57 -0.27
C LYS A 12 -13.47 -0.18 -0.57
N LYS A 13 -14.11 0.58 0.33
CA LYS A 13 -15.49 1.05 0.11
C LYS A 13 -15.63 1.83 -1.20
N ILE A 14 -14.69 2.72 -1.51
CA ILE A 14 -14.70 3.49 -2.76
C ILE A 14 -14.57 2.57 -3.97
N VAL A 15 -13.70 1.55 -3.88
CA VAL A 15 -13.50 0.55 -4.95
C VAL A 15 -14.76 -0.30 -5.15
N ASP A 16 -15.40 -0.73 -4.06
CA ASP A 16 -16.64 -1.52 -4.08
C ASP A 16 -17.81 -0.69 -4.63
N ASP A 17 -18.02 0.52 -4.10
CA ASP A 17 -19.11 1.44 -4.48
C ASP A 17 -19.01 1.83 -5.97
N ALA A 18 -17.79 2.00 -6.48
CA ALA A 18 -17.51 2.28 -7.89
C ALA A 18 -17.41 1.02 -8.78
N GLN A 19 -17.64 -0.18 -8.22
CA GLN A 19 -17.62 -1.46 -8.92
C GLN A 19 -16.32 -1.69 -9.74
N LEU A 20 -15.19 -1.29 -9.18
CA LEU A 20 -13.90 -1.39 -9.88
C LEU A 20 -13.34 -2.80 -9.75
N ASN A 21 -13.59 -3.62 -10.78
CA ASN A 21 -13.24 -5.05 -10.77
C ASN A 21 -11.82 -5.35 -11.31
N ASN A 22 -11.11 -4.32 -11.77
CA ASN A 22 -9.73 -4.41 -12.27
C ASN A 22 -8.71 -4.40 -11.11
N ILE A 23 -7.43 -4.65 -11.40
CA ILE A 23 -6.35 -4.49 -10.41
C ILE A 23 -6.29 -3.04 -9.91
N GLN A 24 -6.13 -2.83 -8.61
CA GLN A 24 -5.96 -1.51 -7.99
C GLN A 24 -4.53 -1.33 -7.48
N THR A 25 -4.09 -0.08 -7.34
CA THR A 25 -2.79 0.24 -6.74
C THR A 25 -2.99 0.93 -5.39
N ALA A 26 -2.21 0.50 -4.39
CA ALA A 26 -2.25 1.05 -3.04
C ALA A 26 -0.83 1.26 -2.50
N LEU A 27 -0.71 1.94 -1.35
CA LEU A 27 0.58 2.28 -0.73
C LEU A 27 1.52 3.00 -1.73
N ALA A 28 0.97 3.96 -2.47
CA ALA A 28 1.68 4.76 -3.47
C ALA A 28 2.30 3.90 -4.59
N GLY A 29 1.62 2.81 -4.96
CA GLY A 29 2.07 1.88 -5.99
C GLY A 29 2.99 0.76 -5.48
N ALA A 30 3.33 0.74 -4.19
CA ALA A 30 4.12 -0.34 -3.61
C ALA A 30 3.40 -1.70 -3.69
N ILE A 31 2.06 -1.72 -3.79
CA ILE A 31 1.29 -2.94 -3.99
C ILE A 31 0.26 -2.81 -5.12
N LEU A 32 0.11 -3.91 -5.86
CA LEU A 32 -0.99 -4.17 -6.79
C LEU A 32 -1.91 -5.22 -6.18
N ILE A 33 -3.21 -4.94 -6.09
CA ILE A 33 -4.19 -5.81 -5.45
C ILE A 33 -5.36 -6.11 -6.38
N ASN A 34 -5.78 -7.37 -6.44
CA ASN A 34 -7.02 -7.77 -7.08
C ASN A 34 -8.17 -7.58 -6.07
N PRO A 35 -9.11 -6.67 -6.34
CA PRO A 35 -10.19 -6.36 -5.39
C PRO A 35 -11.19 -7.50 -5.23
N SER A 36 -11.36 -8.35 -6.25
CA SER A 36 -12.38 -9.41 -6.28
C SER A 36 -12.11 -10.56 -5.30
N ASN A 37 -10.84 -10.80 -4.97
CA ASN A 37 -10.42 -11.86 -4.05
C ASN A 37 -9.42 -11.38 -2.99
N LEU A 38 -9.19 -10.06 -2.91
CA LEU A 38 -8.27 -9.40 -1.99
C LEU A 38 -6.82 -9.93 -2.05
N THR A 39 -6.38 -10.43 -3.20
CA THR A 39 -5.02 -10.96 -3.37
C THR A 39 -4.03 -9.89 -3.83
N VAL A 40 -2.85 -9.84 -3.20
CA VAL A 40 -1.74 -9.01 -3.67
C VAL A 40 -1.09 -9.68 -4.87
N VAL A 41 -1.24 -9.07 -6.04
CA VAL A 41 -0.70 -9.57 -7.32
C VAL A 41 0.79 -9.28 -7.44
N LYS A 42 1.22 -8.11 -6.98
CA LYS A 42 2.62 -7.69 -6.99
C LYS A 42 2.92 -6.78 -5.81
N LYS A 43 4.13 -6.91 -5.28
CA LYS A 43 4.68 -6.00 -4.27
C LYS A 43 6.05 -5.50 -4.69
N HIS A 44 6.31 -4.23 -4.42
CA HIS A 44 7.61 -3.59 -4.49
C HIS A 44 7.75 -2.71 -3.24
N VAL A 45 8.28 -3.32 -2.17
CA VAL A 45 8.44 -2.67 -0.87
C VAL A 45 9.87 -2.22 -0.68
N ILE A 46 10.06 -1.19 0.14
CA ILE A 46 11.39 -0.73 0.57
C ILE A 46 12.16 -1.89 1.22
N ASN A 47 13.47 -1.94 1.02
CA ASN A 47 14.34 -2.92 1.67
C ASN A 47 14.23 -2.76 3.21
N ASN A 48 14.14 -3.88 3.92
CA ASN A 48 13.98 -3.92 5.37
C ASN A 48 15.09 -3.17 6.12
N GLU A 49 16.34 -3.29 5.66
CA GLU A 49 17.48 -2.60 6.28
C GLU A 49 17.33 -1.08 6.16
N ILE A 50 16.92 -0.60 4.99
CA ILE A 50 16.65 0.83 4.75
C ILE A 50 15.54 1.31 5.69
N ALA A 51 14.45 0.55 5.82
CA ALA A 51 13.34 0.88 6.71
C ALA A 51 13.78 0.96 8.17
N VAL A 52 14.53 -0.03 8.67
CA VAL A 52 15.05 -0.06 10.05
C VAL A 52 15.98 1.13 10.31
N ASN A 53 16.87 1.45 9.38
CA ASN A 53 17.80 2.58 9.53
C ASN A 53 17.07 3.93 9.56
N LEU A 54 16.04 4.11 8.73
CA LEU A 54 15.17 5.29 8.77
C LEU A 54 14.46 5.42 10.13
N VAL A 55 13.83 4.35 10.61
CA VAL A 55 13.11 4.36 11.89
C VAL A 55 14.06 4.68 13.04
N LYS A 56 15.23 4.04 13.11
CA LYS A 56 16.26 4.34 14.13
C LYS A 56 16.67 5.81 14.09
N LYS A 57 16.97 6.37 12.91
CA LYS A 57 17.37 7.77 12.76
C LYS A 57 16.34 8.75 13.32
N PHE A 58 15.05 8.47 13.15
CA PHE A 58 14.00 9.30 13.72
C PHE A 58 13.85 9.08 15.23
N LEU A 59 13.88 7.83 15.72
CA LEU A 59 13.75 7.55 17.16
C LEU A 59 14.92 8.08 18.00
N THR A 60 16.15 8.03 17.48
CA THR A 60 17.35 8.53 18.18
C THR A 60 17.39 10.05 18.29
N LYS A 61 16.63 10.79 17.46
CA LYS A 61 16.55 12.26 17.57
C LYS A 61 15.62 12.75 18.69
N PHE A 62 14.88 11.87 19.36
CA PHE A 62 13.94 12.21 20.43
C PHE A 62 14.44 11.89 21.85
N TYR A 63 15.70 11.46 21.99
CA TYR A 63 16.44 11.28 23.24
C TYR A 63 17.75 12.06 23.18
#